data_AF-A0A9X6LVE3-F1
#
_entry.id   AF-A0A9X6LVE3-F1
#
_cell.length_a   1.000
_cell.length_b   1.000
_cell.length_c   1.000
_cell.angle_alpha   90.00
_cell.angle_beta   90.00
_cell.angle_gamma   90.00
#
_symmetry.space_group_name_H-M   'P 1'
#
loop_
_entity.id
_entity.type
_entity.pdbx_description
1 polymer ?
#
loop_
_entity_poly.entity_id
_entity_poly.type
_entity_poly.pdbx_seq_one_letter_code
_entity_poly.pdbx_strand_id
1 'polypeptide(L)'
;MCDVREVVNYYHTSRCLACGHQDRVNYPSKEEYQEVTVCPKCNGAFVDMWKLEKYKQSNETVEPLLTITLTDIDAKPTVHYKGEQIDRKLRVAFDWEAQSMDKINRTYIHIEHVPPDNKRFNTEVIQHNHPIVEEQVERYRL
;
A
#
# COMPACT_ATOMS: atom_id res chain seq x y z
N MET A 1 -1.03 23.62 -61.51
CA MET A 1 0.03 23.26 -60.55
C MET A 1 -0.67 22.96 -59.24
N CYS A 2 -0.85 21.69 -58.90
CA CYS A 2 -1.44 21.30 -57.61
C CYS A 2 -0.29 21.20 -56.62
N ASP A 3 -0.18 22.18 -55.72
CA ASP A 3 0.72 22.13 -54.57
C ASP A 3 0.25 21.00 -53.65
N VAL A 4 0.86 19.84 -53.77
CA VAL A 4 0.76 18.77 -52.78
C VAL A 4 1.62 19.22 -51.60
N ARG A 5 1.04 20.04 -50.71
CA ARG A 5 1.66 20.31 -49.41
C ARG A 5 1.74 18.97 -48.69
N GLU A 6 2.95 18.40 -48.60
CA GLU A 6 3.21 17.24 -47.75
C GLU A 6 2.86 17.64 -46.31
N VAL A 7 1.70 17.21 -45.83
CA VAL A 7 1.29 17.41 -44.45
C VAL A 7 2.16 16.48 -43.61
N VAL A 8 3.21 17.03 -43.00
CA VAL A 8 4.03 16.30 -42.05
C VAL A 8 3.18 16.03 -40.81
N ASN A 9 2.68 14.80 -40.68
CA ASN A 9 1.94 14.37 -39.50
C ASN A 9 2.93 13.87 -38.44
N TYR A 10 2.93 14.52 -37.27
CA TYR A 10 3.69 14.07 -36.12
C TYR A 10 2.89 13.01 -35.36
N TYR A 11 3.57 12.10 -34.68
CA TYR A 11 2.90 11.10 -33.87
C TYR A 11 3.71 10.70 -32.65
N HIS A 12 3.01 10.20 -31.64
CA HIS A 12 3.59 9.47 -30.51
C HIS A 12 2.74 8.24 -30.22
N THR A 13 3.32 7.25 -29.53
CA THR A 13 2.57 6.09 -29.05
C THR A 13 2.10 6.37 -27.63
N SER A 14 0.81 6.17 -27.38
CA SER A 14 0.20 6.34 -26.07
C SER A 14 -0.26 4.99 -25.49
N ARG A 15 -0.32 4.91 -24.16
CA ARG A 15 -0.85 3.78 -23.40
C ARG A 15 -1.91 4.25 -22.41
N CYS A 16 -3.02 3.53 -22.34
CA CYS A 16 -4.05 3.80 -21.35
C CYS A 16 -3.64 3.27 -19.98
N LEU A 17 -3.70 4.13 -18.96
CA LEU A 17 -3.41 3.73 -17.58
C LEU A 17 -4.53 2.87 -16.96
N ALA A 18 -5.75 2.95 -17.48
CA ALA A 18 -6.90 2.20 -16.95
C ALA A 18 -7.07 0.81 -17.58
N CYS A 19 -7.03 0.71 -18.92
CA CYS A 19 -7.30 -0.55 -19.63
C CYS A 19 -6.06 -1.16 -20.32
N GLY A 20 -4.90 -0.49 -20.27
CA GLY A 20 -3.67 -0.98 -20.87
C GLY A 20 -3.59 -0.91 -22.40
N HIS A 21 -4.66 -0.49 -23.10
CA HIS A 21 -4.67 -0.31 -24.55
C HIS A 21 -3.55 0.63 -24.99
N GLN A 22 -2.88 0.30 -26.11
CA GLN A 22 -1.88 1.15 -26.75
C GLN A 22 -2.29 1.47 -28.19
N ASP A 23 -2.03 2.71 -28.61
CA ASP A 23 -2.27 3.17 -29.98
C ASP A 23 -1.43 4.41 -30.30
N ARG A 24 -1.35 4.77 -31.59
CA ARG A 24 -0.68 5.97 -32.08
C ARG A 24 -1.62 7.18 -32.04
N VAL A 25 -1.13 8.28 -31.50
CA VAL A 25 -1.81 9.58 -31.49
C VAL A 25 -1.11 10.47 -32.51
N ASN A 26 -1.82 10.86 -33.57
CA ASN A 26 -1.31 11.76 -34.61
C ASN A 26 -1.75 13.19 -34.32
N TYR A 27 -0.89 14.15 -34.63
CA TYR A 27 -1.16 15.58 -34.45
C TYR A 27 -0.44 16.41 -35.53
N PRO A 28 -1.02 17.56 -35.94
CA PRO A 28 -0.58 18.28 -37.14
C PRO A 28 0.68 19.12 -36.92
N SER A 29 1.01 19.51 -35.68
CA SER A 29 2.24 20.25 -35.37
C SER A 29 2.72 19.97 -33.94
N LYS A 30 4.01 20.21 -33.66
CA LYS A 30 4.57 19.98 -32.31
C LYS A 30 3.90 20.82 -31.22
N GLU A 31 3.35 21.98 -31.56
CA GLU A 31 2.62 22.85 -30.63
C GLU A 31 1.28 22.23 -30.19
N GLU A 32 0.68 21.37 -31.01
CA GLU A 32 -0.55 20.64 -30.69
C GLU A 32 -0.30 19.33 -29.92
N TYR A 33 0.95 19.05 -29.57
CA TYR A 33 1.30 17.88 -28.76
C TYR A 33 0.61 17.94 -27.39
N GLN A 34 -0.11 16.86 -27.07
CA GLN A 34 -0.68 16.63 -25.75
C GLN A 34 -0.08 15.37 -25.15
N GLU A 35 0.55 15.52 -23.99
CA GLU A 35 1.16 14.43 -23.24
C GLU A 35 0.13 13.41 -22.72
N VAL A 36 -1.09 13.89 -22.41
CA VAL A 36 -2.21 13.07 -21.94
C VAL A 36 -3.46 13.43 -22.74
N THR A 37 -4.11 12.40 -23.27
CA THR A 37 -5.38 12.47 -24.00
C THR A 37 -6.38 11.46 -23.42
N VAL A 38 -7.57 11.35 -24.02
CA VAL A 38 -8.62 10.43 -23.57
C VAL A 38 -8.52 9.10 -24.33
N CYS A 39 -8.54 7.98 -23.62
CA CYS A 39 -8.47 6.66 -24.23
C CYS A 39 -9.75 6.37 -25.01
N PRO A 40 -9.66 5.98 -26.29
CA PRO A 40 -10.83 5.72 -27.12
C PRO A 40 -11.65 4.49 -26.69
N LYS A 41 -11.09 3.62 -25.83
CA LYS A 41 -11.74 2.37 -25.40
C LYS A 41 -12.49 2.47 -24.09
N CYS A 42 -12.02 3.29 -23.14
CA CYS A 42 -12.56 3.30 -21.78
C CYS A 42 -12.65 4.69 -21.16
N ASN A 43 -12.40 5.76 -21.93
CA ASN A 43 -12.32 7.13 -21.45
C ASN A 43 -11.30 7.38 -20.32
N GLY A 44 -10.40 6.43 -20.07
CA GLY A 44 -9.29 6.58 -19.13
C GLY A 44 -8.17 7.47 -19.67
N ALA A 45 -7.24 7.86 -18.81
CA ALA A 45 -6.06 8.63 -19.22
C ALA A 45 -5.20 7.85 -20.22
N PHE A 46 -4.95 8.45 -21.38
CA PHE A 46 -4.15 7.90 -22.48
C PHE A 46 -2.86 8.71 -22.61
N VAL A 47 -1.77 8.13 -22.14
CA VAL A 47 -0.54 8.85 -21.83
C VAL A 47 0.57 8.45 -22.79
N ASP A 48 1.33 9.42 -23.29
CA ASP A 48 2.51 9.18 -24.10
C ASP A 48 3.46 8.21 -23.40
N MET A 49 3.88 7.16 -24.11
CA MET A 49 4.80 6.15 -23.61
C MET A 49 6.12 6.71 -23.09
N TRP A 50 6.64 7.79 -23.68
CA TRP A 50 7.89 8.45 -23.24
C TRP A 50 7.73 9.22 -21.93
N LYS A 51 6.49 9.48 -21.52
CA LYS A 51 6.13 10.25 -20.32
C LYS A 51 5.47 9.38 -19.25
N LEU A 52 5.25 8.09 -19.52
CA LEU A 52 4.61 7.15 -18.60
C LEU A 52 5.25 7.15 -17.21
N GLU A 53 6.57 7.25 -17.11
CA GLU A 53 7.30 7.29 -15.83
C GLU A 53 6.78 8.39 -14.89
N LYS A 54 6.43 9.57 -15.42
CA LYS A 54 5.86 10.69 -14.65
C LYS A 54 4.48 10.37 -14.06
N TYR A 55 3.75 9.45 -14.68
CA TYR A 55 2.37 9.10 -14.34
C TYR A 55 2.23 7.69 -13.77
N LYS A 56 3.33 6.95 -13.61
CA LYS A 56 3.35 5.80 -12.74
C LYS A 56 3.05 6.33 -11.35
N GLN A 57 1.81 6.15 -10.89
CA GLN A 57 1.56 6.22 -9.46
C GLN A 57 2.55 5.24 -8.86
N SER A 58 3.47 5.74 -8.03
CA SER A 58 4.10 4.92 -7.04
C SER A 58 2.96 4.45 -6.14
N ASN A 59 2.29 3.37 -6.56
CA ASN A 59 1.83 2.39 -5.61
C ASN A 59 3.12 1.86 -4.99
N GLU A 60 3.78 2.66 -4.15
CA GLU A 60 4.37 2.10 -2.96
C GLU A 60 3.19 1.42 -2.31
N THR A 61 2.98 0.15 -2.66
CA THR A 61 2.29 -0.79 -1.81
C THR A 61 3.13 -0.77 -0.56
N VAL A 62 2.85 0.18 0.33
CA VAL A 62 3.46 0.27 1.64
C VAL A 62 3.10 -1.06 2.25
N GLU A 63 4.07 -1.96 2.32
CA GLU A 63 3.83 -3.28 2.85
C GLU A 63 3.29 -3.09 4.27
N PRO A 64 2.15 -3.72 4.60
CA PRO A 64 1.55 -3.52 5.89
C PRO A 64 2.54 -3.96 6.97
N LEU A 65 2.76 -3.09 7.97
CA LEU A 65 3.67 -3.37 9.08
C LEU A 65 3.30 -4.68 9.80
N LEU A 66 2.00 -4.92 9.98
CA LEU A 66 1.44 -6.10 10.63
C LEU A 66 0.16 -6.51 9.92
N THR A 67 0.06 -7.78 9.55
CA THR A 67 -1.16 -8.40 9.04
C THR A 67 -1.50 -9.60 9.91
N ILE A 68 -2.68 -9.60 10.51
CA ILE A 68 -3.24 -10.72 11.27
C ILE A 68 -4.49 -11.17 10.54
N THR A 69 -4.53 -12.43 10.13
CA THR A 69 -5.65 -13.01 9.38
C THR A 69 -6.15 -14.25 10.08
N LEU A 70 -7.48 -14.37 10.14
CA LEU A 70 -8.21 -15.50 10.67
C LEU A 70 -9.08 -16.05 9.54
N THR A 71 -9.03 -17.36 9.30
CA THR A 71 -9.93 -18.01 8.34
C THR A 71 -11.35 -18.11 8.89
N ASP A 72 -11.47 -18.23 10.21
CA ASP A 72 -12.70 -18.25 11.00
C ASP A 72 -12.37 -17.82 12.44
N ILE A 73 -13.39 -17.62 13.28
CA ILE A 73 -13.24 -17.02 14.62
C ILE A 73 -12.39 -17.85 15.58
N ASP A 74 -12.29 -19.17 15.37
CA ASP A 74 -11.58 -20.11 16.23
C ASP A 74 -10.24 -20.57 15.63
N ALA A 75 -9.92 -20.11 14.42
CA ALA A 75 -8.72 -20.50 13.71
C ALA A 75 -7.43 -20.00 14.39
N LYS A 76 -6.35 -20.73 14.19
CA LYS A 76 -5.01 -20.22 14.49
C LYS A 76 -4.69 -19.06 13.53
N PRO A 77 -4.36 -17.86 14.02
CA PRO A 77 -4.09 -16.72 13.15
C PRO A 77 -2.82 -16.92 12.32
N THR A 78 -2.86 -16.45 11.08
CA THR A 78 -1.66 -16.21 10.26
C THR A 78 -1.21 -14.78 10.49
N VAL A 79 0.05 -14.61 10.90
CA VAL A 79 0.62 -13.31 11.27
C VAL A 79 1.84 -13.04 10.41
N HIS A 80 1.82 -11.90 9.73
CA HIS A 80 2.98 -11.34 9.03
C HIS A 80 3.38 -10.03 9.71
N TYR A 81 4.66 -9.87 10.00
CA TYR A 81 5.21 -8.65 10.58
C TYR A 81 6.42 -8.19 9.76
N LYS A 82 6.39 -6.94 9.27
CA LYS A 82 7.40 -6.38 8.35
C LYS A 82 7.67 -7.29 7.13
N GLY A 83 6.61 -7.86 6.55
CA GLY A 83 6.69 -8.75 5.40
C GLY A 83 7.02 -10.21 5.72
N GLU A 84 7.47 -10.54 6.94
CA GLU A 84 7.84 -11.91 7.32
C GLU A 84 6.73 -12.65 8.07
N GLN A 85 6.47 -13.91 7.69
CA GLN A 85 5.50 -14.76 8.37
C GLN A 85 6.09 -15.30 9.70
N ILE A 86 5.33 -15.16 10.79
CA ILE A 86 5.68 -15.71 12.10
C ILE A 86 4.94 -17.02 12.29
N ASP A 87 5.62 -18.18 12.33
CA ASP A 87 4.96 -19.49 12.36
C ASP A 87 4.70 -20.04 13.78
N ARG A 88 5.77 -20.18 14.57
CA ARG A 88 5.78 -20.83 15.91
C ARG A 88 5.29 -19.88 17.01
N LYS A 89 4.10 -19.32 16.81
CA LYS A 89 3.43 -18.36 17.70
C LYS A 89 2.89 -19.08 18.94
N LEU A 90 3.10 -18.48 20.10
CA LEU A 90 2.53 -18.89 21.37
C LEU A 90 1.39 -17.96 21.80
N ARG A 91 1.57 -16.65 21.59
CA ARG A 91 0.55 -15.64 21.91
C ARG A 91 0.54 -14.56 20.84
N VAL A 92 -0.66 -14.16 20.45
CA VAL A 92 -0.90 -13.00 19.58
C VAL A 92 -1.98 -12.18 20.25
N ALA A 93 -1.64 -10.97 20.69
CA ALA A 93 -2.57 -10.01 21.24
C ALA A 93 -2.49 -8.71 20.44
N PHE A 94 -3.66 -8.24 20.03
CA PHE A 94 -3.88 -6.94 19.40
C PHE A 94 -5.03 -6.30 20.15
N ASP A 95 -4.76 -5.17 20.78
CA ASP A 95 -5.76 -4.42 21.51
C ASP A 95 -5.76 -2.98 20.99
N TRP A 96 -6.95 -2.49 20.70
CA TRP A 96 -7.17 -1.14 20.27
C TRP A 96 -8.52 -0.65 20.79
N GLU A 97 -8.48 0.43 21.54
CA GLU A 97 -9.65 1.06 22.13
C GLU A 97 -9.61 2.56 21.83
N ALA A 98 -10.61 3.09 21.14
CA ALA A 98 -10.74 4.53 20.93
C ALA A 98 -11.33 5.21 22.18
N GLN A 99 -10.81 6.40 22.52
CA GLN A 99 -11.42 7.23 23.57
C GLN A 99 -12.73 7.88 23.10
N SER A 100 -12.86 8.12 21.80
CA SER A 100 -14.06 8.61 21.11
C SER A 100 -13.91 8.37 19.60
N MET A 101 -14.98 8.54 18.81
CA MET A 101 -14.94 8.35 17.34
C MET A 101 -13.80 9.13 16.66
N ASP A 102 -13.47 10.33 17.16
CA ASP A 102 -12.48 11.22 16.55
C ASP A 102 -11.09 11.17 17.22
N LYS A 103 -10.92 10.39 18.29
CA LYS A 103 -9.65 10.32 19.04
C LYS A 103 -8.95 8.99 18.82
N ILE A 104 -7.82 9.06 18.15
CA ILE A 104 -6.96 7.90 17.90
C ILE A 104 -6.20 7.58 19.19
N ASN A 105 -6.42 6.38 19.71
CA ASN A 105 -5.60 5.81 20.77
C ASN A 105 -4.49 4.93 20.18
N ARG A 106 -3.46 4.65 20.97
CA ARG A 106 -2.35 3.79 20.56
C ARG A 106 -2.77 2.33 20.64
N THR A 107 -2.52 1.58 19.59
CA THR A 107 -2.70 0.13 19.56
C THR A 107 -1.64 -0.56 20.41
N TYR A 108 -2.05 -1.46 21.31
CA TYR A 108 -1.16 -2.40 21.96
C TYR A 108 -0.98 -3.66 21.11
N ILE A 109 0.26 -4.05 20.86
CA ILE A 109 0.61 -5.24 20.09
C ILE A 109 1.56 -6.08 20.94
N HIS A 110 1.28 -7.37 21.07
CA HIS A 110 2.17 -8.34 21.70
C HIS A 110 2.12 -9.66 20.95
N ILE A 111 3.25 -10.07 20.38
CA ILE A 111 3.42 -11.34 19.67
C ILE A 111 4.56 -12.09 20.33
N GLU A 112 4.25 -13.22 20.95
CA GLU A 112 5.23 -14.15 21.50
C GLU A 112 5.39 -15.34 20.55
N HIS A 113 6.62 -15.67 20.19
CA HIS A 113 6.93 -16.77 19.30
C HIS A 113 8.24 -17.48 19.66
N VAL A 114 8.41 -18.70 19.16
CA VAL A 114 9.67 -19.43 19.26
C VAL A 114 10.47 -19.21 17.96
N PRO A 115 11.71 -18.73 18.03
CA PRO A 115 12.54 -18.57 16.83
C PRO A 115 12.78 -19.91 16.11
N PRO A 116 12.96 -19.91 14.78
CA PRO A 116 13.17 -21.13 14.00
C PRO A 116 14.32 -22.00 14.55
N ASP A 117 15.46 -21.38 14.88
CA ASP A 117 16.69 -22.07 15.29
C ASP A 117 16.76 -22.42 16.79
N ASN A 118 15.68 -22.20 17.55
CA ASN A 118 15.72 -22.35 18.99
C ASN A 118 15.59 -23.81 19.43
N LYS A 119 16.72 -24.40 19.88
CA LYS A 119 16.81 -25.77 20.43
C LYS A 119 16.42 -25.88 21.90
N ARG A 120 16.24 -24.77 22.63
CA ARG A 120 16.03 -24.74 24.10
C ARG A 120 14.68 -24.16 24.53
N PHE A 121 13.72 -24.02 23.61
CA PHE A 121 12.36 -23.52 23.87
C PHE A 121 12.26 -22.09 24.44
N ASN A 122 13.30 -21.26 24.34
CA ASN A 122 13.16 -19.85 24.73
C ASN A 122 12.23 -19.13 23.73
N THR A 123 11.51 -18.12 24.21
CA THR A 123 10.57 -17.33 23.41
C THR A 123 11.13 -15.94 23.14
N GLU A 124 10.71 -15.36 22.02
CA GLU A 124 10.95 -13.96 21.66
C GLU A 124 9.61 -13.21 21.62
N VAL A 125 9.67 -11.92 21.93
CA VAL A 125 8.49 -11.06 22.04
C VAL A 125 8.66 -9.84 21.16
N ILE A 126 7.72 -9.63 20.25
CA ILE A 126 7.52 -8.37 19.52
C ILE A 126 6.43 -7.61 20.26
N GLN A 127 6.77 -6.44 20.81
CA GLN A 127 5.85 -5.63 21.61
C GLN A 127 5.87 -4.16 21.21
N HIS A 128 4.69 -3.55 21.10
CA HIS A 128 4.50 -2.12 20.83
C HIS A 128 3.48 -1.51 21.76
N ASN A 129 3.71 -0.24 22.16
CA ASN A 129 2.83 0.57 23.00
C ASN A 129 2.28 -0.19 24.22
N HIS A 130 3.15 -0.89 24.96
CA HIS A 130 2.75 -1.60 26.16
C HIS A 130 2.07 -0.63 27.14
N PRO A 131 0.87 -0.96 27.66
CA PRO A 131 0.18 -0.12 28.62
C PRO A 131 1.09 0.11 29.84
N ILE A 132 1.42 1.38 30.10
CA ILE A 132 2.03 1.76 31.37
C ILE A 132 0.89 1.82 32.37
N VAL A 133 0.77 0.80 33.22
CA VAL A 133 -0.15 0.86 34.36
C VAL A 133 0.50 1.79 35.38
N GLU A 134 0.05 3.04 35.46
CA GLU A 134 0.33 3.85 36.63
C GLU A 134 -0.42 3.22 37.80
N GLU A 135 0.31 2.62 38.74
CA GLU A 135 -0.24 2.18 40.03
C GLU A 135 -0.96 3.39 40.64
N GLN A 136 -2.30 3.32 40.73
CA GLN A 136 -3.06 4.31 41.48
C GLN A 136 -2.74 4.12 42.96
N VAL A 137 -1.66 4.75 43.41
CA VAL A 137 -1.39 4.93 44.83
C VAL A 137 -2.45 5.92 45.32
N GLU A 138 -3.57 5.39 45.80
CA GLU A 138 -4.58 6.14 46.54
C GLU A 138 -3.91 6.79 47.76
N ARG A 139 -3.45 8.02 47.57
CA ARG A 139 -3.11 8.92 48.68
C ARG A 139 -4.40 9.29 49.39
N TYR A 140 -4.82 8.47 50.33
CA TYR A 140 -5.71 8.89 51.41
C TYR A 140 -5.03 10.06 52.12
N ARG A 141 -5.54 11.27 51.88
CA ARG A 141 -5.15 12.47 52.62
C ARG A 141 -5.75 12.34 54.02
N LEU A 142 -4.90 11.99 54.99
CA LEU A 142 -5.12 12.31 56.40
C LEU A 142 -4.87 13.81 56.62
#